data_AF-A0A351XVZ2-F1
#
_entry.id   AF-A0A351XVZ2-F1
#
_cell.length_a   1.000
_cell.length_b   1.000
_cell.length_c   1.000
_cell.angle_alpha   90.00
_cell.angle_beta   90.00
_cell.angle_gamma   90.00
#
_symmetry.space_group_name_H-M   'P 1'
#
loop_
_entity.id
_entity.type
_entity.pdbx_description
1 polymer ?
#
loop_
_entity_poly.entity_id
_entity_poly.type
_entity_poly.pdbx_seq_one_letter_code
_entity_poly.pdbx_strand_id
1 'polypeptide(L)'
;MKKMLLHMLFLMLIVTGMESCSDNQSPRSLFQGKDSDQWTSRGNVTLDNQLLVLNDEASITLKKGNFENFELNVTARTVDKGKGSIAFHTDQEGAKGYQVSINNDNESPVWWTKTGSLLAVRNLTKSIVKTNEWFDLQIRVNGKKITVFLNGFPVVEYTEPAQPYRTAHNAAQLLSAGTFVIRSSEGTIEIKSISVTPLNDNDEITKQLEAAIDETTDPVIRLHQENFPVLDYHVHLKGITADQVATRSRQLGINYALAPNCGIGFPITNDAEVLEYLDAMKGQPFIQAMQGEGREWPSTFSKEVRDRFDYVFTDAMTFTDTKGRRTRLWIPKEVFVEDEQAYMDLIVQKIVDVMQEPMDVYVNPTFLPEVMSDRYDSFWTEARMDKVIAAMVSTGKVLEINNRYKIPNQAFIQKAKDAGLKFTFGTNNADGDFGKLEYCIKMKELCGLTAADMYKPIIKD
;
A
#
# COMPACT_ATOMS: atom_id res chain seq x y z
N MET A 1 -25.75 -2.85 96.30
CA MET A 1 -25.15 -1.60 95.79
C MET A 1 -24.92 -1.74 94.28
N LYS A 2 -25.36 -0.74 93.53
CA LYS A 2 -25.49 -0.64 92.06
C LYS A 2 -24.23 -1.05 91.27
N LYS A 3 -24.39 -1.82 90.18
CA LYS A 3 -23.60 -1.74 88.92
C LYS A 3 -24.50 -2.24 87.77
N MET A 4 -25.09 -1.32 87.00
CA MET A 4 -24.65 -0.81 85.69
C MET A 4 -25.05 -1.72 84.52
N LEU A 5 -26.20 -1.38 83.92
CA LEU A 5 -26.56 -1.69 82.54
C LEU A 5 -25.63 -0.91 81.59
N LEU A 6 -25.06 -1.58 80.59
CA LEU A 6 -24.56 -0.92 79.39
C LEU A 6 -25.14 -1.64 78.17
N HIS A 7 -25.91 -0.89 77.38
CA HIS A 7 -26.59 -1.34 76.17
C HIS A 7 -25.57 -1.58 75.06
N MET A 8 -25.55 -2.78 74.49
CA MET A 8 -24.81 -3.08 73.26
C MET A 8 -25.77 -2.96 72.08
N LEU A 9 -25.64 -1.85 71.34
CA LEU A 9 -26.37 -1.58 70.11
C LEU A 9 -25.72 -2.39 68.98
N PHE A 10 -26.40 -3.42 68.48
CA PHE A 10 -25.94 -4.23 67.34
C PHE A 10 -26.37 -3.55 66.04
N LEU A 11 -25.49 -2.74 65.45
CA LEU A 11 -25.70 -2.18 64.11
C LEU A 11 -25.27 -3.23 63.07
N MET A 12 -26.26 -3.93 62.51
CA MET A 12 -26.06 -4.90 61.44
C MET A 12 -25.87 -4.14 60.12
N LEU A 13 -24.61 -3.95 59.72
CA LEU A 13 -24.25 -3.38 58.42
C LEU A 13 -24.52 -4.45 57.35
N ILE A 14 -25.63 -4.33 56.62
CA ILE A 14 -25.88 -5.11 55.41
C ILE A 14 -24.97 -4.51 54.33
N VAL A 15 -23.82 -5.15 54.09
CA VAL A 15 -23.00 -4.89 52.91
C VAL A 15 -23.67 -5.61 51.76
N THR A 16 -24.52 -4.91 51.01
CA THR A 16 -24.91 -5.32 49.66
C THR A 16 -23.67 -5.23 48.79
N GLY A 17 -23.05 -6.38 48.51
CA GLY A 17 -22.02 -6.50 47.49
C GLY A 17 -22.62 -6.11 46.14
N MET A 18 -22.32 -4.90 45.69
CA MET A 18 -22.37 -4.59 44.27
C MET A 18 -21.22 -5.38 43.64
N GLU A 19 -21.53 -6.51 43.02
CA GLU A 19 -20.68 -7.05 41.98
C GLU A 19 -20.67 -6.02 40.85
N SER A 20 -19.68 -5.12 40.88
CA SER A 20 -19.33 -4.40 39.66
C SER A 20 -18.88 -5.46 38.66
N CYS A 21 -19.51 -5.50 37.50
CA CYS A 21 -18.92 -6.14 36.33
C CYS A 21 -17.58 -5.44 36.09
N SER A 22 -16.49 -6.00 36.59
CA SER A 22 -15.18 -5.64 36.10
C SER A 22 -15.10 -6.25 34.71
N ASP A 23 -15.18 -5.39 33.69
CA ASP A 23 -14.76 -5.76 32.35
C ASP A 23 -13.30 -6.18 32.44
N ASN A 24 -13.08 -7.49 32.50
CA ASN A 24 -11.76 -8.04 32.72
C ASN A 24 -10.95 -7.87 31.43
N GLN A 25 -10.20 -6.75 31.37
CA GLN A 25 -9.26 -6.34 30.32
C GLN A 25 -7.97 -7.18 30.32
N SER A 26 -7.92 -8.27 31.08
CA SER A 26 -6.75 -9.14 31.08
C SER A 26 -6.63 -9.86 29.72
N PRO A 27 -5.43 -9.99 29.16
CA PRO A 27 -5.20 -10.79 27.96
C PRO A 27 -5.71 -12.21 28.13
N ARG A 28 -6.45 -12.71 27.12
CA ARG A 28 -7.02 -14.07 27.08
C ARG A 28 -6.36 -14.87 25.97
N SER A 29 -5.85 -16.05 26.31
CA SER A 29 -5.30 -16.98 25.32
C SER A 29 -6.43 -17.70 24.57
N LEU A 30 -6.44 -17.57 23.24
CA LEU A 30 -7.38 -18.29 22.36
C LEU A 30 -6.72 -19.52 21.72
N PHE A 31 -5.39 -19.54 21.63
CA PHE A 31 -4.59 -20.69 21.23
C PHE A 31 -3.13 -20.51 21.69
N GLN A 32 -2.55 -21.56 22.29
CA GLN A 32 -1.14 -21.59 22.70
C GLN A 32 -0.60 -23.04 22.64
N GLY A 33 -0.84 -23.72 21.52
CA GLY A 33 -0.18 -24.98 21.19
C GLY A 33 -0.67 -26.25 21.90
N LYS A 34 -1.68 -26.17 22.77
CA LYS A 34 -2.19 -27.33 23.52
C LYS A 34 -3.42 -27.97 22.89
N ASP A 35 -4.50 -27.22 22.80
CA ASP A 35 -5.77 -27.65 22.21
C ASP A 35 -6.36 -26.51 21.38
N SER A 36 -7.33 -26.85 20.54
CA SER A 36 -8.08 -25.91 19.69
C SER A 36 -9.56 -25.91 20.06
N ASP A 37 -9.91 -26.27 21.29
CA ASP A 37 -11.29 -26.51 21.72
C ASP A 37 -12.18 -25.27 21.64
N GLN A 38 -11.56 -24.09 21.70
CA GLN A 38 -12.23 -22.80 21.52
C GLN A 38 -12.67 -22.54 20.07
N TRP A 39 -12.15 -23.31 19.11
CA TRP A 39 -12.34 -23.11 17.68
C TRP A 39 -13.17 -24.23 17.05
N THR A 40 -13.99 -23.85 16.07
CA THR A 40 -14.65 -24.76 15.13
C THR A 40 -13.81 -24.79 13.87
N SER A 41 -13.30 -25.96 13.50
CA SER A 41 -12.48 -26.15 12.30
C SER A 41 -13.33 -26.63 11.11
N ARG A 42 -13.00 -26.18 9.91
CA ARG A 42 -13.54 -26.66 8.64
C ARG A 42 -12.41 -26.87 7.64
N GLY A 43 -12.46 -27.96 6.88
CA GLY A 43 -11.39 -28.34 5.96
C GLY A 43 -10.22 -29.04 6.67
N ASN A 44 -9.03 -29.01 6.05
CA ASN A 44 -7.85 -29.68 6.57
C ASN A 44 -7.10 -28.80 7.58
N VAL A 45 -7.57 -28.84 8.83
CA VAL A 45 -6.93 -28.21 9.99
C VAL A 45 -6.30 -29.27 10.87
N THR A 46 -5.01 -29.14 11.19
CA THR A 46 -4.31 -30.05 12.09
C THR A 46 -3.63 -29.29 13.23
N LEU A 47 -3.38 -30.00 14.33
CA LEU A 47 -2.51 -29.54 15.41
C LEU A 47 -1.24 -30.40 15.35
N ASP A 48 -0.13 -29.82 14.89
CA ASP A 48 1.16 -30.50 14.76
C ASP A 48 2.25 -29.70 15.46
N ASN A 49 3.06 -30.37 16.29
CA ASN A 49 4.17 -29.74 17.02
C ASN A 49 3.79 -28.43 17.74
N GLN A 50 2.62 -28.39 18.38
CA GLN A 50 2.07 -27.19 19.06
C GLN A 50 1.70 -26.04 18.09
N LEU A 51 1.58 -26.30 16.80
CA LEU A 51 1.15 -25.35 15.78
C LEU A 51 -0.22 -25.75 15.25
N LEU A 52 -1.10 -24.77 15.12
CA LEU A 52 -2.36 -24.94 14.40
C LEU A 52 -2.09 -24.68 12.92
N VAL A 53 -2.26 -25.71 12.10
CA VAL A 53 -1.91 -25.70 10.68
C VAL A 53 -3.20 -25.69 9.87
N LEU A 54 -3.43 -24.60 9.14
CA LEU A 54 -4.53 -24.44 8.20
C LEU A 54 -3.99 -24.68 6.80
N ASN A 55 -4.40 -25.77 6.17
CA ASN A 55 -4.05 -26.05 4.78
C ASN A 55 -5.09 -25.43 3.82
N ASP A 56 -4.94 -25.74 2.55
CA ASP A 56 -5.75 -25.19 1.45
C ASP A 56 -7.25 -25.19 1.76
N GLU A 57 -7.89 -24.03 1.61
CA GLU A 57 -9.32 -23.79 1.86
C GLU A 57 -9.81 -24.13 3.30
N ALA A 58 -8.89 -24.31 4.25
CA ALA A 58 -9.22 -24.59 5.64
C ALA A 58 -9.50 -23.30 6.43
N SER A 59 -10.34 -23.43 7.45
CA SER A 59 -10.68 -22.31 8.34
C SER A 59 -10.93 -22.74 9.77
N ILE A 60 -10.72 -21.80 10.69
CA ILE A 60 -11.10 -21.91 12.09
C ILE A 60 -11.96 -20.72 12.49
N THR A 61 -13.03 -20.97 13.23
CA THR A 61 -13.95 -19.94 13.74
C THR A 61 -14.04 -20.00 15.25
N LEU A 62 -13.89 -18.88 15.93
CA LEU A 62 -13.98 -18.85 17.39
C LEU A 62 -15.44 -19.06 17.84
N LYS A 63 -15.67 -20.12 18.63
CA LYS A 63 -17.02 -20.57 19.06
C LYS A 63 -17.76 -19.57 19.92
N LYS A 64 -17.04 -18.89 20.82
CA LYS A 64 -17.61 -17.98 21.82
C LYS A 64 -16.78 -16.69 21.85
N GLY A 65 -17.39 -15.59 21.43
CA GLY A 65 -16.76 -14.28 21.41
C GLY A 65 -17.68 -13.27 20.75
N ASN A 66 -17.86 -12.12 21.40
CA ASN A 66 -18.52 -10.96 20.84
C ASN A 66 -17.69 -9.74 21.23
N PHE A 67 -16.70 -9.41 20.42
CA PHE A 67 -15.71 -8.38 20.68
C PHE A 67 -16.06 -7.13 19.89
N GLU A 68 -16.18 -6.00 20.59
CA GLU A 68 -16.32 -4.67 20.01
C GLU A 68 -14.95 -3.99 19.96
N ASN A 69 -14.38 -3.68 21.13
CA ASN A 69 -13.04 -3.08 21.26
C ASN A 69 -12.04 -4.12 21.74
N PHE A 70 -10.93 -4.30 21.03
CA PHE A 70 -9.96 -5.35 21.33
C PHE A 70 -8.57 -5.11 20.71
N GLU A 71 -7.58 -5.81 21.25
CA GLU A 71 -6.31 -6.11 20.59
C GLU A 71 -6.20 -7.62 20.37
N LEU A 72 -6.26 -8.06 19.12
CA LEU A 72 -6.06 -9.44 18.71
C LEU A 72 -4.61 -9.59 18.28
N ASN A 73 -3.88 -10.52 18.90
CA ASN A 73 -2.49 -10.82 18.57
C ASN A 73 -2.39 -12.24 18.03
N VAL A 74 -1.74 -12.40 16.86
CA VAL A 74 -1.53 -13.68 16.20
C VAL A 74 -0.07 -13.80 15.81
N THR A 75 0.59 -14.88 16.25
CA THR A 75 1.93 -15.23 15.75
C THR A 75 1.76 -16.32 14.70
N ALA A 76 2.07 -16.00 13.45
CA ALA A 76 1.82 -16.86 12.30
C ALA A 76 3.01 -16.90 11.34
N ARG A 77 2.97 -17.85 10.41
CA ARG A 77 3.89 -17.99 9.29
C ARG A 77 3.12 -18.51 8.08
N THR A 78 3.36 -17.94 6.91
CA THR A 78 2.93 -18.53 5.64
C THR A 78 3.99 -19.53 5.19
N VAL A 79 3.56 -20.69 4.70
CA VAL A 79 4.46 -21.71 4.12
C VAL A 79 4.38 -21.61 2.60
N ASP A 80 5.52 -21.42 1.96
CA ASP A 80 5.66 -21.25 0.51
C ASP A 80 4.68 -20.19 -0.06
N LYS A 81 3.65 -20.62 -0.81
CA LYS A 81 2.64 -19.73 -1.41
C LYS A 81 1.40 -19.53 -0.54
N GLY A 82 1.47 -19.96 0.72
CA GLY A 82 0.40 -19.85 1.70
C GLY A 82 -0.18 -18.43 1.77
N LYS A 83 -1.50 -18.31 1.64
CA LYS A 83 -2.23 -17.05 1.77
C LYS A 83 -3.61 -17.26 2.36
N GLY A 84 -4.17 -16.21 2.96
CA GLY A 84 -5.42 -16.27 3.68
C GLY A 84 -5.79 -14.96 4.35
N SER A 85 -6.65 -15.02 5.37
CA SER A 85 -7.13 -13.82 6.06
C SER A 85 -7.59 -14.08 7.49
N ILE A 86 -7.68 -12.98 8.26
CA ILE A 86 -8.31 -12.93 9.58
C ILE A 86 -9.51 -11.98 9.50
N ALA A 87 -10.72 -12.51 9.63
CA ALA A 87 -11.95 -11.75 9.75
C ALA A 87 -12.25 -11.39 11.20
N PHE A 88 -12.77 -10.19 11.45
CA PHE A 88 -13.19 -9.71 12.77
C PHE A 88 -14.45 -8.85 12.68
N HIS A 89 -15.12 -8.64 13.82
CA HIS A 89 -16.49 -8.12 13.88
C HIS A 89 -17.47 -8.94 13.02
N THR A 90 -17.11 -10.20 12.78
CA THR A 90 -17.83 -11.07 11.85
C THR A 90 -18.80 -11.98 12.60
N ASP A 91 -19.73 -12.57 11.86
CA ASP A 91 -20.50 -13.74 12.28
C ASP A 91 -19.65 -15.02 12.16
N GLN A 92 -20.26 -16.15 12.54
CA GLN A 92 -19.62 -17.48 12.51
C GLN A 92 -19.29 -17.96 11.09
N GLU A 93 -19.90 -17.36 10.06
CA GLU A 93 -19.64 -17.69 8.65
C GLU A 93 -18.58 -16.76 8.04
N GLY A 94 -18.09 -15.75 8.77
CA GLY A 94 -17.13 -14.80 8.24
C GLY A 94 -17.70 -13.83 7.20
N ALA A 95 -19.02 -13.61 7.18
CA ALA A 95 -19.71 -12.93 6.08
C ALA A 95 -19.88 -11.41 6.26
N LYS A 96 -19.51 -10.87 7.43
CA LYS A 96 -19.63 -9.43 7.75
C LYS A 96 -18.35 -8.91 8.40
N GLY A 97 -18.28 -7.60 8.62
CA GLY A 97 -17.13 -6.97 9.25
C GLY A 97 -15.93 -6.89 8.31
N TYR A 98 -14.73 -6.83 8.88
CA TYR A 98 -13.50 -6.57 8.15
C TYR A 98 -12.59 -7.79 8.11
N GLN A 99 -11.65 -7.79 7.16
CA GLN A 99 -10.65 -8.85 7.01
C GLN A 99 -9.26 -8.25 6.86
N VAL A 100 -8.28 -8.83 7.57
CA VAL A 100 -6.85 -8.54 7.40
C VAL A 100 -6.20 -9.66 6.61
N SER A 101 -5.48 -9.32 5.55
CA SER A 101 -4.79 -10.27 4.69
C SER A 101 -3.58 -10.92 5.39
N ILE A 102 -3.34 -12.19 5.06
CA ILE A 102 -2.10 -12.92 5.28
C ILE A 102 -1.62 -13.37 3.89
N ASN A 103 -0.65 -12.68 3.31
CA ASN A 103 -0.12 -12.99 1.98
C ASN A 103 1.28 -12.38 1.79
N ASN A 104 2.30 -13.23 1.72
CA ASN A 104 3.69 -12.81 1.43
C ASN A 104 4.18 -13.36 0.08
N ASP A 105 3.30 -13.97 -0.73
CA ASP A 105 3.64 -14.52 -2.03
C ASP A 105 3.89 -13.39 -3.04
N ASN A 106 5.17 -13.17 -3.39
CA ASN A 106 5.59 -12.18 -4.38
C ASN A 106 5.30 -12.60 -5.82
N GLU A 107 5.02 -13.88 -6.06
CA GLU A 107 4.68 -14.42 -7.38
C GLU A 107 3.18 -14.32 -7.68
N SER A 108 2.33 -14.10 -6.67
CA SER A 108 0.89 -13.92 -6.81
C SER A 108 0.51 -12.89 -7.91
N PRO A 109 -0.45 -13.19 -8.79
CA PRO A 109 -0.99 -12.22 -9.75
C PRO A 109 -1.64 -11.02 -9.07
N VAL A 110 -2.33 -11.25 -7.94
CA VAL A 110 -2.84 -10.20 -7.05
C VAL A 110 -1.73 -9.86 -6.07
N TRP A 111 -0.93 -8.86 -6.43
CA TRP A 111 0.28 -8.47 -5.70
C TRP A 111 0.03 -7.31 -4.71
N TRP A 112 -1.18 -6.73 -4.72
CA TRP A 112 -1.54 -5.55 -3.94
C TRP A 112 -2.38 -5.85 -2.70
N THR A 113 -2.36 -7.07 -2.17
CA THR A 113 -3.09 -7.46 -0.95
C THR A 113 -2.18 -8.17 0.06
N LYS A 114 -0.98 -7.62 0.28
CA LYS A 114 0.04 -8.22 1.14
C LYS A 114 -0.36 -8.31 2.61
N THR A 115 0.32 -9.15 3.38
CA THR A 115 0.06 -9.34 4.82
C THR A 115 -0.07 -8.00 5.52
N GLY A 116 -1.14 -7.85 6.32
CA GLY A 116 -1.48 -6.62 7.02
C GLY A 116 -2.50 -5.73 6.29
N SER A 117 -2.78 -5.99 5.00
CA SER A 117 -3.82 -5.28 4.25
C SER A 117 -5.18 -5.36 4.94
N LEU A 118 -5.86 -4.24 5.14
CA LEU A 118 -7.29 -4.22 5.47
C LEU A 118 -8.06 -4.35 4.15
N LEU A 119 -8.48 -5.58 3.84
CA LEU A 119 -8.94 -5.97 2.52
C LEU A 119 -10.07 -5.06 2.01
N ALA A 120 -9.92 -4.59 0.77
CA ALA A 120 -10.84 -3.68 0.08
C ALA A 120 -10.99 -2.26 0.71
N VAL A 121 -10.15 -1.90 1.68
CA VAL A 121 -10.19 -0.57 2.33
C VAL A 121 -8.84 0.13 2.30
N ARG A 122 -7.79 -0.58 2.73
CA ARG A 122 -6.40 -0.12 2.82
C ARG A 122 -5.48 -1.30 2.51
N ASN A 123 -5.40 -1.66 1.24
CA ASN A 123 -4.52 -2.75 0.81
C ASN A 123 -3.06 -2.30 0.72
N LEU A 124 -2.14 -3.21 1.01
CA LEU A 124 -0.69 -3.01 0.99
C LEU A 124 -0.08 -3.70 -0.23
N THR A 125 0.82 -3.01 -0.92
CA THR A 125 1.55 -3.56 -2.07
C THR A 125 2.88 -4.22 -1.72
N LYS A 126 3.39 -3.96 -0.52
CA LYS A 126 4.60 -4.58 0.03
C LYS A 126 4.36 -4.91 1.50
N SER A 127 4.82 -6.09 1.92
CA SER A 127 4.86 -6.43 3.35
C SER A 127 6.27 -6.28 3.89
N ILE A 128 6.37 -6.03 5.19
CA ILE A 128 7.64 -6.03 5.94
C ILE A 128 7.97 -7.41 6.54
N VAL A 129 7.07 -8.39 6.37
CA VAL A 129 7.26 -9.77 6.81
C VAL A 129 7.36 -10.68 5.59
N LYS A 130 8.04 -11.83 5.74
CA LYS A 130 8.38 -12.72 4.63
C LYS A 130 7.67 -14.07 4.71
N THR A 131 7.56 -14.73 3.56
CA THR A 131 7.19 -16.14 3.49
C THR A 131 8.20 -17.00 4.25
N ASN A 132 7.74 -18.08 4.87
CA ASN A 132 8.56 -19.03 5.63
C ASN A 132 9.23 -18.45 6.90
N GLU A 133 8.87 -17.24 7.32
CA GLU A 133 9.31 -16.62 8.57
C GLU A 133 8.14 -16.41 9.55
N TRP A 134 8.43 -16.53 10.84
CA TRP A 134 7.46 -16.20 11.89
C TRP A 134 7.31 -14.69 12.01
N PHE A 135 6.07 -14.22 12.09
CA PHE A 135 5.76 -12.83 12.33
C PHE A 135 4.61 -12.68 13.32
N ASP A 136 4.60 -11.53 13.99
CA ASP A 136 3.50 -11.11 14.85
C ASP A 136 2.58 -10.16 14.07
N LEU A 137 1.29 -10.49 14.04
CA LEU A 137 0.24 -9.66 13.48
C LEU A 137 -0.69 -9.23 14.61
N GLN A 138 -0.87 -7.91 14.77
CA GLN A 138 -1.82 -7.35 15.72
C GLN A 138 -2.92 -6.59 14.98
N ILE A 139 -4.17 -6.89 15.32
CA ILE A 139 -5.35 -6.11 14.91
C ILE A 139 -5.89 -5.42 16.15
N ARG A 140 -5.86 -4.08 16.15
CA ARG A 140 -6.45 -3.26 17.21
C ARG A 140 -7.68 -2.55 16.69
N VAL A 141 -8.80 -2.75 17.37
CA VAL A 141 -10.05 -2.02 17.14
C VAL A 141 -10.41 -1.27 18.42
N ASN A 142 -10.57 0.04 18.32
CA ASN A 142 -10.91 0.89 19.45
C ASN A 142 -11.83 2.05 19.02
N GLY A 143 -13.13 1.92 19.27
CA GLY A 143 -14.17 2.78 18.74
C GLY A 143 -14.30 2.59 17.23
N LYS A 144 -14.10 3.67 16.47
CA LYS A 144 -14.15 3.68 15.00
C LYS A 144 -12.80 3.48 14.33
N LYS A 145 -11.72 3.36 15.11
CA LYS A 145 -10.35 3.20 14.59
C LYS A 145 -9.93 1.73 14.54
N ILE A 146 -9.38 1.34 13.39
CA ILE A 146 -8.70 0.07 13.12
C ILE A 146 -7.23 0.37 12.88
N THR A 147 -6.35 -0.30 13.62
CA THR A 147 -4.90 -0.27 13.36
C THR A 147 -4.40 -1.70 13.20
N VAL A 148 -3.60 -1.94 12.15
CA VAL A 148 -2.93 -3.22 11.92
C VAL A 148 -1.43 -3.03 12.10
N PHE A 149 -0.80 -3.91 12.86
CA PHE A 149 0.65 -3.93 13.08
C PHE A 149 1.25 -5.25 12.62
N LEU A 150 2.48 -5.17 12.13
CA LEU A 150 3.34 -6.33 11.83
C LEU A 150 4.66 -6.17 12.58
N ASN A 151 5.05 -7.17 13.37
CA ASN A 151 6.25 -7.12 14.22
C ASN A 151 6.35 -5.83 15.06
N GLY A 152 5.21 -5.32 15.53
CA GLY A 152 5.12 -4.08 16.30
C GLY A 152 5.09 -2.78 15.48
N PHE A 153 5.28 -2.82 14.16
CA PHE A 153 5.22 -1.64 13.30
C PHE A 153 3.82 -1.45 12.72
N PRO A 154 3.20 -0.25 12.84
CA PRO A 154 1.90 0.00 12.25
C PRO A 154 2.03 0.01 10.71
N VAL A 155 1.12 -0.69 10.03
CA VAL A 155 1.08 -0.77 8.56
C VAL A 155 -0.25 -0.30 7.96
N VAL A 156 -1.33 -0.26 8.75
CA VAL A 156 -2.62 0.32 8.35
C VAL A 156 -3.18 1.14 9.51
N GLU A 157 -3.73 2.32 9.20
CA GLU A 157 -4.52 3.13 10.12
C GLU A 157 -5.78 3.62 9.41
N TYR A 158 -6.94 3.12 9.84
CA TYR A 158 -8.22 3.44 9.23
C TYR A 158 -9.21 3.87 10.31
N THR A 159 -9.96 4.93 10.05
CA THR A 159 -11.09 5.32 10.89
C THR A 159 -12.35 5.25 10.06
N GLU A 160 -13.30 4.40 10.46
CA GLU A 160 -14.58 4.28 9.77
C GLU A 160 -15.39 5.57 9.96
N PRO A 161 -15.70 6.33 8.89
CA PRO A 161 -16.49 7.54 9.00
C PRO A 161 -17.95 7.18 9.32
N ALA A 162 -18.75 8.18 9.69
CA ALA A 162 -20.17 7.98 9.97
C ALA A 162 -20.96 7.44 8.76
N GLN A 163 -20.50 7.74 7.54
CA GLN A 163 -21.06 7.27 6.28
C GLN A 163 -19.96 6.63 5.43
N PRO A 164 -19.57 5.38 5.72
CA PRO A 164 -18.52 4.70 4.97
C PRO A 164 -18.98 4.38 3.55
N TYR A 165 -18.10 4.54 2.57
CA TYR A 165 -18.37 4.16 1.20
C TYR A 165 -18.20 2.65 1.04
N ARG A 166 -19.28 1.93 0.73
CA ARG A 166 -19.25 0.49 0.43
C ARG A 166 -19.97 0.22 -0.88
N THR A 167 -19.36 -0.61 -1.72
CA THR A 167 -20.07 -1.17 -2.88
C THR A 167 -21.14 -2.16 -2.42
N ALA A 168 -22.05 -2.56 -3.30
CA ALA A 168 -23.04 -3.58 -2.99
C ALA A 168 -22.39 -4.91 -2.51
N HIS A 169 -21.22 -5.25 -3.06
CA HIS A 169 -20.46 -6.44 -2.65
C HIS A 169 -19.94 -6.34 -1.21
N ASN A 170 -19.53 -5.14 -0.76
CA ASN A 170 -18.92 -4.90 0.54
C ASN A 170 -19.89 -4.26 1.54
N ALA A 171 -21.21 -4.31 1.31
CA ALA A 171 -22.21 -3.63 2.14
C ALA A 171 -22.18 -4.06 3.62
N ALA A 172 -21.74 -5.29 3.91
CA ALA A 172 -21.62 -5.83 5.26
C ALA A 172 -20.27 -5.52 5.94
N GLN A 173 -19.35 -4.81 5.27
CA GLN A 173 -18.03 -4.46 5.79
C GLN A 173 -18.11 -3.21 6.68
N LEU A 174 -18.63 -3.39 7.90
CA LEU A 174 -18.86 -2.34 8.89
C LEU A 174 -18.38 -2.75 10.29
N LEU A 175 -17.92 -1.77 11.07
CA LEU A 175 -17.54 -1.97 12.46
C LEU A 175 -18.80 -2.22 13.28
N SER A 176 -18.72 -3.22 14.14
CA SER A 176 -19.80 -3.62 15.04
C SER A 176 -19.23 -4.38 16.22
N ALA A 177 -19.79 -5.54 16.53
CA ALA A 177 -19.21 -6.52 17.42
C ALA A 177 -19.35 -7.92 16.79
N GLY A 178 -18.43 -8.82 17.10
CA GLY A 178 -18.50 -10.18 16.59
C GLY A 178 -17.34 -11.07 17.00
N THR A 179 -17.20 -12.17 16.28
CA THR A 179 -16.15 -13.17 16.52
C THR A 179 -14.98 -12.98 15.55
N PHE A 180 -14.02 -13.91 15.63
CA PHE A 180 -12.88 -14.02 14.72
C PHE A 180 -12.98 -15.28 13.86
N VAL A 181 -12.58 -15.16 12.59
CA VAL A 181 -12.40 -16.30 11.68
C VAL A 181 -11.03 -16.19 11.01
N ILE A 182 -10.25 -17.27 11.04
CA ILE A 182 -8.97 -17.34 10.31
C ILE A 182 -9.11 -18.36 9.20
N ARG A 183 -8.67 -18.01 8.00
CA ARG A 183 -8.77 -18.84 6.79
C ARG A 183 -7.45 -18.92 6.06
N SER A 184 -7.16 -20.09 5.51
CA SER A 184 -6.26 -20.23 4.37
C SER A 184 -7.11 -20.29 3.10
N SER A 185 -6.76 -19.48 2.11
CA SER A 185 -7.39 -19.48 0.77
C SER A 185 -6.49 -20.11 -0.29
N GLU A 186 -5.21 -20.29 -0.01
CA GLU A 186 -4.32 -21.07 -0.85
C GLU A 186 -3.16 -21.57 0.02
N GLY A 187 -2.82 -22.85 -0.09
CA GLY A 187 -1.65 -23.40 0.59
C GLY A 187 -1.77 -23.39 2.12
N THR A 188 -0.65 -23.21 2.82
CA THR A 188 -0.57 -23.47 4.26
C THR A 188 -0.22 -22.21 5.07
N ILE A 189 -0.99 -22.01 6.15
CA ILE A 189 -0.72 -21.03 7.21
C ILE A 189 -0.52 -21.80 8.51
N GLU A 190 0.60 -21.55 9.17
CA GLU A 190 0.89 -22.09 10.50
C GLU A 190 0.68 -20.99 11.55
N ILE A 191 -0.01 -21.32 12.63
CA ILE A 191 -0.31 -20.41 13.73
C ILE A 191 0.30 -20.98 15.00
N LYS A 192 1.14 -20.19 15.65
CA LYS A 192 1.81 -20.55 16.92
C LYS A 192 1.02 -20.10 18.14
N SER A 193 0.41 -18.93 18.08
CA SER A 193 -0.39 -18.40 19.19
C SER A 193 -1.44 -17.40 18.71
N ILE A 194 -2.56 -17.38 19.44
CA ILE A 194 -3.63 -16.39 19.29
C ILE A 194 -4.02 -15.92 20.69
N SER A 195 -4.04 -14.60 20.91
CA SER A 195 -4.55 -14.00 22.14
C SER A 195 -5.39 -12.77 21.84
N VAL A 196 -6.31 -12.45 22.73
CA VAL A 196 -7.15 -11.25 22.64
C VAL A 196 -7.17 -10.50 23.97
N THR A 197 -6.99 -9.19 23.91
CA THR A 197 -7.16 -8.28 25.06
C THR A 197 -8.38 -7.42 24.79
N PRO A 198 -9.51 -7.61 25.50
CA PRO A 198 -10.64 -6.69 25.43
C PRO A 198 -10.22 -5.30 25.89
N LEU A 199 -10.66 -4.27 25.17
CA LEU A 199 -10.44 -2.87 25.53
C LEU A 199 -11.74 -2.28 26.09
N ASN A 200 -11.62 -1.25 26.94
CA ASN A 200 -12.79 -0.47 27.36
C ASN A 200 -13.40 0.26 26.16
N ASP A 201 -14.65 0.71 26.36
CA ASP A 201 -15.28 1.68 25.49
C ASP A 201 -14.43 2.92 25.30
N ASN A 202 -14.55 3.51 24.11
CA ASN A 202 -13.73 4.63 23.69
C ASN A 202 -14.49 5.96 23.86
N ASP A 203 -14.04 6.79 24.79
CA ASP A 203 -14.62 8.12 25.03
C ASP A 203 -14.28 9.14 23.92
N GLU A 204 -13.44 8.78 22.94
CA GLU A 204 -12.99 9.66 21.86
C GLU A 204 -13.67 9.41 20.51
N ILE A 205 -14.77 8.65 20.45
CA ILE A 205 -15.48 8.34 19.18
C ILE A 205 -15.83 9.61 18.40
N THR A 206 -16.28 10.67 19.06
CA THR A 206 -16.60 11.95 18.39
C THR A 206 -15.37 12.53 17.68
N LYS A 207 -14.21 12.55 18.34
CA LYS A 207 -12.97 13.05 17.74
C LYS A 207 -12.51 12.17 16.57
N GLN A 208 -12.70 10.86 16.68
CA GLN A 208 -12.39 9.92 15.59
C GLN A 208 -13.24 10.22 14.36
N LEU A 209 -14.55 10.42 14.54
CA LEU A 209 -15.47 10.75 13.45
C LEU A 209 -15.14 12.11 12.81
N GLU A 210 -14.76 13.11 13.59
CA GLU A 210 -14.32 14.42 13.09
C GLU A 210 -13.01 14.33 12.28
N ALA A 211 -12.11 13.43 12.67
CA ALA A 211 -10.84 13.20 11.98
C ALA A 211 -10.93 12.19 10.81
N ALA A 212 -12.07 11.52 10.65
CA ALA A 212 -12.25 10.51 9.62
C ALA A 212 -12.25 11.15 8.22
N ILE A 213 -11.66 10.45 7.26
CA ILE A 213 -11.70 10.87 5.85
C ILE A 213 -13.13 10.72 5.35
N ASP A 214 -13.65 11.76 4.70
CA ASP A 214 -14.93 11.69 3.99
C ASP A 214 -14.80 10.78 2.76
N GLU A 215 -15.24 9.54 2.92
CA GLU A 215 -15.22 8.52 1.88
C GLU A 215 -16.21 8.79 0.73
N THR A 216 -17.15 9.73 0.88
CA THR A 216 -18.07 10.06 -0.21
C THR A 216 -17.36 10.79 -1.35
N THR A 217 -16.32 11.56 -1.01
CA THR A 217 -15.50 12.33 -1.95
C THR A 217 -14.10 11.77 -2.17
N ASP A 218 -13.63 10.83 -1.34
CA ASP A 218 -12.32 10.21 -1.48
C ASP A 218 -12.29 9.18 -2.63
N PRO A 219 -11.50 9.39 -3.70
CA PRO A 219 -11.44 8.41 -4.79
C PRO A 219 -10.63 7.16 -4.40
N VAL A 220 -9.77 7.23 -3.37
CA VAL A 220 -8.87 6.13 -3.00
C VAL A 220 -9.63 4.91 -2.48
N ILE A 221 -10.64 5.10 -1.62
CA ILE A 221 -11.47 3.98 -1.14
C ILE A 221 -12.18 3.26 -2.30
N ARG A 222 -12.57 3.97 -3.35
CA ARG A 222 -13.22 3.38 -4.53
C ARG A 222 -12.27 2.43 -5.24
N LEU A 223 -11.01 2.80 -5.42
CA LEU A 223 -9.98 1.93 -5.99
C LEU A 223 -9.80 0.64 -5.17
N HIS A 224 -9.74 0.75 -3.84
CA HIS A 224 -9.64 -0.44 -2.98
C HIS A 224 -10.87 -1.34 -3.09
N GLN A 225 -12.08 -0.76 -3.12
CA GLN A 225 -13.34 -1.49 -3.28
C GLN A 225 -13.50 -2.14 -4.66
N GLU A 226 -12.81 -1.62 -5.68
CA GLU A 226 -12.69 -2.21 -7.03
C GLU A 226 -11.56 -3.24 -7.14
N ASN A 227 -10.86 -3.54 -6.04
CA ASN A 227 -9.69 -4.42 -6.01
C ASN A 227 -8.57 -3.95 -6.97
N PHE A 228 -8.32 -2.64 -7.03
CA PHE A 228 -7.28 -2.01 -7.83
C PHE A 228 -6.00 -1.77 -7.00
N PRO A 229 -4.78 -1.93 -7.57
CA PRO A 229 -3.53 -1.62 -6.87
C PRO A 229 -3.38 -0.12 -6.65
N VAL A 230 -3.45 0.33 -5.40
CA VAL A 230 -3.24 1.74 -5.04
C VAL A 230 -1.78 1.98 -4.66
N LEU A 231 -0.98 2.33 -5.67
CA LEU A 231 0.45 2.62 -5.55
C LEU A 231 0.79 3.87 -6.37
N ASP A 232 1.47 4.81 -5.73
CA ASP A 232 2.21 5.87 -6.41
C ASP A 232 3.66 5.41 -6.63
N TYR A 233 4.01 5.27 -7.89
CA TYR A 233 5.29 4.74 -8.37
C TYR A 233 6.38 5.81 -8.49
N HIS A 234 6.10 7.07 -8.12
CA HIS A 234 7.06 8.15 -8.34
C HIS A 234 7.02 9.17 -7.21
N VAL A 235 7.62 8.79 -6.07
CA VAL A 235 7.71 9.64 -4.88
C VAL A 235 9.17 9.94 -4.51
N HIS A 236 9.43 11.21 -4.22
CA HIS A 236 10.70 11.74 -3.76
C HIS A 236 10.61 12.26 -2.32
N LEU A 237 11.63 12.03 -1.49
CA LEU A 237 11.71 12.55 -0.12
C LEU A 237 12.19 14.02 -0.09
N LYS A 238 11.45 14.93 -0.73
CA LYS A 238 11.80 16.36 -0.84
C LYS A 238 11.36 17.15 0.40
N GLY A 239 12.20 17.13 1.44
CA GLY A 239 11.96 17.87 2.68
C GLY A 239 11.01 17.18 3.67
N ILE A 240 10.77 15.89 3.46
CA ILE A 240 9.91 15.04 4.29
C ILE A 240 10.64 13.72 4.59
N THR A 241 10.46 13.18 5.79
CA THR A 241 11.11 11.92 6.20
C THR A 241 10.31 10.70 5.75
N ALA A 242 10.99 9.55 5.64
CA ALA A 242 10.34 8.27 5.37
C ALA A 242 9.21 7.96 6.35
N ASP A 243 9.36 8.26 7.64
CA ASP A 243 8.32 8.04 8.66
C ASP A 243 7.07 8.91 8.45
N GLN A 244 7.26 10.15 8.01
CA GLN A 244 6.15 11.04 7.66
C GLN A 244 5.40 10.51 6.43
N VAL A 245 6.14 10.02 5.42
CA VAL A 245 5.54 9.37 4.24
C VAL A 245 4.80 8.08 4.63
N ALA A 246 5.35 7.27 5.53
CA ALA A 246 4.72 6.04 6.01
C ALA A 246 3.42 6.37 6.74
N THR A 247 3.42 7.40 7.59
CA THR A 247 2.21 7.86 8.29
C THR A 247 1.13 8.32 7.33
N ARG A 248 1.49 9.10 6.31
CA ARG A 248 0.56 9.52 5.25
C ARG A 248 0.01 8.33 4.47
N SER A 249 0.85 7.34 4.15
CA SER A 249 0.44 6.10 3.46
C SER A 249 -0.65 5.37 4.24
N ARG A 250 -0.42 5.13 5.53
CA ARG A 250 -1.38 4.41 6.39
C ARG A 250 -2.73 5.10 6.47
N GLN A 251 -2.74 6.43 6.60
CA GLN A 251 -3.95 7.24 6.70
C GLN A 251 -4.73 7.30 5.39
N LEU A 252 -4.05 7.58 4.27
CA LEU A 252 -4.68 7.77 2.97
C LEU A 252 -4.99 6.46 2.25
N GLY A 253 -4.29 5.37 2.58
CA GLY A 253 -4.39 4.12 1.83
C GLY A 253 -3.69 4.14 0.48
N ILE A 254 -2.67 4.97 0.34
CA ILE A 254 -1.85 5.04 -0.87
C ILE A 254 -0.48 4.47 -0.53
N ASN A 255 -0.08 3.40 -1.21
CA ASN A 255 1.27 2.87 -1.09
C ASN A 255 2.23 3.75 -1.91
N TYR A 256 3.50 3.81 -1.51
CA TYR A 256 4.50 4.64 -2.15
C TYR A 256 5.71 3.82 -2.55
N ALA A 257 6.20 4.06 -3.77
CA ALA A 257 7.54 3.71 -4.18
C ALA A 257 8.44 4.93 -4.02
N LEU A 258 9.47 4.81 -3.18
CA LEU A 258 10.44 5.87 -2.97
C LEU A 258 11.55 5.74 -4.00
N ALA A 259 11.86 6.86 -4.65
CA ALA A 259 12.87 6.94 -5.69
C ALA A 259 13.85 8.07 -5.39
N PRO A 260 15.10 7.79 -5.01
CA PRO A 260 16.11 8.83 -4.97
C PRO A 260 16.50 9.24 -6.39
N ASN A 261 16.84 10.52 -6.57
CA ASN A 261 17.43 11.02 -7.81
C ASN A 261 18.91 10.57 -7.88
N CYS A 262 19.21 9.72 -8.85
CA CYS A 262 20.52 9.10 -9.02
C CYS A 262 21.18 9.55 -10.33
N GLY A 263 22.22 10.39 -10.23
CA GLY A 263 22.96 10.91 -11.38
C GLY A 263 23.97 12.00 -11.01
N ILE A 264 24.75 12.45 -11.99
CA ILE A 264 25.76 13.50 -11.76
C ILE A 264 25.08 14.81 -11.36
N GLY A 265 25.44 15.34 -10.19
CA GLY A 265 24.85 16.58 -9.64
C GLY A 265 23.53 16.39 -8.89
N PHE A 266 23.14 15.15 -8.61
CA PHE A 266 21.97 14.78 -7.82
C PHE A 266 22.39 14.22 -6.45
N PRO A 267 21.44 14.01 -5.50
CA PRO A 267 21.75 13.54 -4.15
C PRO A 267 22.52 12.22 -4.08
N ILE A 268 22.32 11.31 -5.04
CA ILE A 268 23.06 10.06 -5.15
C ILE A 268 23.83 10.07 -6.48
N THR A 269 25.14 9.85 -6.42
CA THR A 269 26.07 10.05 -7.53
C THR A 269 26.92 8.82 -7.86
N ASN A 270 26.92 7.80 -7.00
CA ASN A 270 27.71 6.58 -7.19
C ASN A 270 27.09 5.35 -6.51
N ASP A 271 27.63 4.17 -6.82
CA ASP A 271 27.15 2.89 -6.32
C ASP A 271 27.18 2.76 -4.78
N ALA A 272 28.17 3.34 -4.09
CA ALA A 272 28.28 3.23 -2.64
C ALA A 272 27.13 3.98 -1.94
N GLU A 273 26.80 5.19 -2.41
CA GLU A 273 25.70 6.00 -1.90
C GLU A 273 24.33 5.33 -2.14
N VAL A 274 24.16 4.58 -3.24
CA VAL A 274 22.95 3.76 -3.44
C VAL A 274 22.83 2.69 -2.36
N LEU A 275 23.92 2.00 -2.03
CA LEU A 275 23.90 0.94 -1.03
C LEU A 275 23.60 1.50 0.37
N GLU A 276 24.14 2.68 0.70
CA GLU A 276 23.80 3.41 1.94
C GLU A 276 22.32 3.78 2.00
N TYR A 277 21.76 4.28 0.89
CA TYR A 277 20.33 4.57 0.79
C TYR A 277 19.47 3.33 1.02
N LEU A 278 19.77 2.22 0.33
CA LEU A 278 19.01 0.99 0.46
C LEU A 278 19.10 0.39 1.86
N ASP A 279 20.26 0.49 2.51
CA ASP A 279 20.44 0.04 3.90
C ASP A 279 19.56 0.87 4.86
N ALA A 280 19.53 2.19 4.70
CA ALA A 280 18.69 3.08 5.49
C ALA A 280 17.18 2.83 5.30
N MET A 281 16.77 2.24 4.18
CA MET A 281 15.37 1.90 3.88
C MET A 281 14.97 0.49 4.32
N LYS A 282 15.90 -0.35 4.83
CA LYS A 282 15.57 -1.71 5.29
C LYS A 282 14.47 -1.69 6.37
N GLY A 283 13.51 -2.61 6.24
CA GLY A 283 12.38 -2.73 7.15
C GLY A 283 11.26 -1.70 6.94
N GLN A 284 11.47 -0.69 6.08
CA GLN A 284 10.40 0.23 5.71
C GLN A 284 9.43 -0.43 4.70
N PRO A 285 8.13 -0.11 4.75
CA PRO A 285 7.10 -0.73 3.91
C PRO A 285 7.07 -0.16 2.48
N PHE A 286 8.16 0.48 2.02
CA PHE A 286 8.20 1.14 0.72
C PHE A 286 8.79 0.23 -0.35
N ILE A 287 8.18 0.30 -1.53
CA ILE A 287 8.81 -0.20 -2.75
C ILE A 287 10.00 0.71 -3.05
N GLN A 288 11.15 0.11 -3.35
CA GLN A 288 12.39 0.83 -3.60
C GLN A 288 12.57 0.99 -5.09
N ALA A 289 12.49 2.22 -5.58
CA ALA A 289 12.72 2.53 -6.99
C ALA A 289 13.99 3.38 -7.14
N MET A 290 14.50 3.48 -8.37
CA MET A 290 15.59 4.40 -8.71
C MET A 290 15.16 5.30 -9.84
N GLN A 291 15.36 6.63 -9.68
CA GLN A 291 15.31 7.54 -10.82
C GLN A 291 16.71 7.74 -11.38
N GLY A 292 16.97 7.23 -12.58
CA GLY A 292 18.17 7.55 -13.35
C GLY A 292 18.10 8.97 -13.92
N GLU A 293 19.08 9.81 -13.60
CA GLU A 293 19.11 11.23 -13.91
C GLU A 293 20.24 11.64 -14.86
N GLY A 294 19.95 12.58 -15.77
CA GLY A 294 20.86 12.92 -16.86
C GLY A 294 21.00 11.79 -17.86
N ARG A 295 21.94 11.87 -18.82
CA ARG A 295 22.16 10.82 -19.84
C ARG A 295 23.34 9.91 -19.51
N GLU A 296 24.06 10.24 -18.45
CA GLU A 296 25.25 9.56 -18.00
C GLU A 296 24.93 8.40 -17.03
N TRP A 297 23.75 8.42 -16.40
CA TRP A 297 23.33 7.46 -15.37
C TRP A 297 23.53 5.98 -15.71
N PRO A 298 23.34 5.47 -16.96
CA PRO A 298 23.51 4.05 -17.24
C PRO A 298 24.96 3.58 -17.06
N SER A 299 25.91 4.50 -17.22
CA SER A 299 27.34 4.27 -17.03
C SER A 299 27.82 4.63 -15.62
N THR A 300 27.12 5.53 -14.92
CA THR A 300 27.42 5.92 -13.55
C THR A 300 27.12 4.81 -12.55
N PHE A 301 26.02 4.06 -12.76
CA PHE A 301 25.58 3.02 -11.83
C PHE A 301 25.68 1.64 -12.44
N SER A 302 26.36 0.73 -11.73
CA SER A 302 26.54 -0.64 -12.21
C SER A 302 25.22 -1.38 -12.35
N LYS A 303 25.18 -2.40 -13.21
CA LYS A 303 24.00 -3.26 -13.33
C LYS A 303 23.65 -3.91 -11.99
N GLU A 304 24.67 -4.38 -11.26
CA GLU A 304 24.49 -5.03 -9.96
C GLU A 304 23.75 -4.13 -8.97
N VAL A 305 24.14 -2.86 -8.86
CA VAL A 305 23.49 -1.91 -7.96
C VAL A 305 22.08 -1.54 -8.43
N ARG A 306 21.89 -1.34 -9.74
CA ARG A 306 20.56 -1.08 -10.31
C ARG A 306 19.58 -2.23 -10.05
N ASP A 307 20.03 -3.48 -10.16
CA ASP A 307 19.21 -4.67 -9.93
C ASP A 307 18.76 -4.84 -8.46
N ARG A 308 19.30 -4.04 -7.52
CA ARG A 308 18.89 -4.03 -6.10
C ARG A 308 17.59 -3.28 -5.84
N PHE A 309 17.16 -2.43 -6.77
CA PHE A 309 15.87 -1.77 -6.69
C PHE A 309 14.74 -2.69 -7.19
N ASP A 310 13.53 -2.47 -6.68
CA ASP A 310 12.32 -3.16 -7.11
C ASP A 310 11.95 -2.81 -8.57
N TYR A 311 12.37 -1.62 -9.04
CA TYR A 311 12.43 -1.21 -10.45
C TYR A 311 13.25 0.09 -10.62
N VAL A 312 13.63 0.40 -11.86
CA VAL A 312 14.36 1.59 -12.27
C VAL A 312 13.55 2.39 -13.28
N PHE A 313 13.61 3.72 -13.23
CA PHE A 313 12.93 4.57 -14.19
C PHE A 313 13.76 5.79 -14.60
N THR A 314 13.48 6.35 -15.77
CA THR A 314 14.10 7.58 -16.27
C THR A 314 13.17 8.29 -17.25
N ASP A 315 13.49 9.54 -17.58
CA ASP A 315 12.79 10.34 -18.58
C ASP A 315 13.71 10.74 -19.75
N ALA A 316 13.11 11.33 -20.78
CA ALA A 316 13.81 11.85 -21.95
C ALA A 316 13.97 13.39 -21.90
N MET A 317 13.83 14.01 -20.73
CA MET A 317 13.77 15.47 -20.59
C MET A 317 15.16 16.12 -20.57
N THR A 318 16.23 15.32 -20.45
CA THR A 318 17.62 15.77 -20.60
C THR A 318 18.25 15.14 -21.83
N PHE A 319 18.81 15.94 -22.73
CA PHE A 319 19.55 15.47 -23.90
C PHE A 319 20.55 16.52 -24.41
N THR A 320 21.39 16.13 -25.37
CA THR A 320 22.18 17.07 -26.17
C THR A 320 21.49 17.30 -27.51
N ASP A 321 21.27 18.57 -27.87
CA ASP A 321 20.58 18.94 -29.10
C ASP A 321 21.48 18.80 -30.35
N THR A 322 20.91 19.10 -31.53
CA THR A 322 21.60 18.97 -32.82
C THR A 322 22.78 19.93 -33.01
N LYS A 323 22.97 20.91 -32.11
CA LYS A 323 24.08 21.86 -32.10
C LYS A 323 25.06 21.61 -30.96
N GLY A 324 24.94 20.49 -30.23
CA GLY A 324 25.83 20.13 -29.14
C GLY A 324 25.53 20.84 -27.81
N ARG A 325 24.36 21.48 -27.68
CA ARG A 325 23.95 22.16 -26.43
C ARG A 325 23.26 21.17 -25.51
N ARG A 326 23.58 21.19 -24.21
CA ARG A 326 22.82 20.45 -23.20
C ARG A 326 21.46 21.12 -23.03
N THR A 327 20.40 20.33 -23.12
CA THR A 327 19.01 20.75 -22.97
C THR A 327 18.38 19.99 -21.82
N ARG A 328 17.69 20.74 -20.96
CA ARG A 328 16.75 20.24 -19.96
C ARG A 328 15.41 20.89 -20.24
N LEU A 329 14.42 20.10 -20.68
CA LEU A 329 13.14 20.62 -21.19
C LEU A 329 12.38 21.49 -20.17
N TRP A 330 12.63 21.31 -18.87
CA TRP A 330 11.99 22.10 -17.81
C TRP A 330 12.73 23.39 -17.45
N ILE A 331 13.88 23.68 -18.08
CA ILE A 331 14.64 24.92 -17.86
C ILE A 331 14.51 25.78 -19.13
N PRO A 332 13.67 26.83 -19.13
CA PRO A 332 13.40 27.63 -20.33
C PRO A 332 14.65 28.19 -21.00
N LYS A 333 15.69 28.53 -20.23
CA LYS A 333 16.96 29.06 -20.74
C LYS A 333 17.83 28.03 -21.48
N GLU A 334 17.49 26.75 -21.43
CA GLU A 334 18.22 25.65 -22.08
C GLU A 334 17.44 25.02 -23.24
N VAL A 335 16.29 25.63 -23.57
CA VAL A 335 15.39 25.20 -24.64
C VAL A 335 15.52 26.18 -25.80
N PHE A 336 15.97 25.69 -26.94
CA PHE A 336 16.27 26.50 -28.11
C PHE A 336 15.44 26.00 -29.31
N VAL A 337 14.22 26.54 -29.45
CA VAL A 337 13.30 26.15 -30.53
C VAL A 337 13.43 27.12 -31.70
N GLU A 338 14.01 26.64 -32.81
CA GLU A 338 14.14 27.39 -34.06
C GLU A 338 13.03 27.03 -35.06
N ASP A 339 12.67 25.75 -35.09
CA ASP A 339 11.52 25.20 -35.81
C ASP A 339 10.81 24.23 -34.88
N GLU A 340 9.53 24.49 -34.59
CA GLU A 340 8.78 23.74 -33.59
C GLU A 340 8.51 22.29 -34.02
N GLN A 341 8.32 22.02 -35.32
CA GLN A 341 8.07 20.68 -35.82
C GLN A 341 9.36 19.85 -35.83
N ALA A 342 10.47 20.44 -36.27
CA ALA A 342 11.78 19.79 -36.20
C ALA A 342 12.21 19.55 -34.74
N TYR A 343 11.91 20.48 -33.83
CA TYR A 343 12.18 20.31 -32.41
C TYR A 343 11.31 19.21 -31.79
N MET A 344 10.03 19.13 -32.19
CA MET A 344 9.16 18.05 -31.76
C MET A 344 9.65 16.68 -32.27
N ASP A 345 10.12 16.60 -33.52
CA ASP A 345 10.70 15.37 -34.07
C ASP A 345 11.99 14.97 -33.35
N LEU A 346 12.80 15.95 -32.91
CA LEU A 346 13.95 15.71 -32.05
C LEU A 346 13.53 15.15 -30.68
N ILE A 347 12.51 15.72 -30.03
CA ILE A 347 11.98 15.19 -28.76
C ILE A 347 11.55 13.73 -28.93
N VAL A 348 10.75 13.43 -29.96
CA VAL A 348 10.31 12.06 -30.24
C VAL A 348 11.50 11.13 -30.48
N GLN A 349 12.50 11.57 -31.24
CA GLN A 349 13.70 10.78 -31.45
C GLN A 349 14.45 10.51 -30.14
N LYS A 350 14.57 11.51 -29.25
CA LYS A 350 15.23 11.33 -27.95
C LYS A 350 14.46 10.40 -27.03
N ILE A 351 13.14 10.42 -27.08
CA ILE A 351 12.30 9.44 -26.38
C ILE A 351 12.61 8.03 -26.90
N VAL A 352 12.66 7.83 -28.22
CA VAL A 352 13.00 6.52 -28.81
C VAL A 352 14.42 6.09 -28.43
N ASP A 353 15.39 7.00 -28.43
CA ASP A 353 16.78 6.72 -28.06
C ASP A 353 16.86 6.21 -26.61
N VAL A 354 16.19 6.87 -25.65
CA VAL A 354 16.23 6.45 -24.23
C VAL A 354 15.52 5.12 -23.99
N MET A 355 14.66 4.64 -24.89
CA MET A 355 14.04 3.32 -24.75
C MET A 355 15.05 2.16 -24.74
N GLN A 356 16.28 2.39 -25.19
CA GLN A 356 17.38 1.42 -25.15
C GLN A 356 18.12 1.40 -23.81
N GLU A 357 17.86 2.37 -22.93
CA GLU A 357 18.50 2.45 -21.62
C GLU A 357 17.99 1.35 -20.67
N PRO A 358 18.76 1.01 -19.62
CA PRO A 358 18.44 -0.12 -18.76
C PRO A 358 17.48 0.26 -17.63
N MET A 359 16.34 0.87 -17.99
CA MET A 359 15.22 1.19 -17.09
C MET A 359 14.01 0.27 -17.33
N ASP A 360 13.08 0.20 -16.38
CA ASP A 360 11.82 -0.53 -16.50
C ASP A 360 10.67 0.40 -16.92
N VAL A 361 10.61 1.60 -16.33
CA VAL A 361 9.51 2.57 -16.52
C VAL A 361 10.02 3.85 -17.19
N TYR A 362 9.26 4.32 -18.19
CA TYR A 362 9.44 5.63 -18.79
C TYR A 362 8.50 6.64 -18.12
N VAL A 363 9.10 7.64 -17.46
CA VAL A 363 8.38 8.66 -16.66
C VAL A 363 8.40 10.03 -17.33
N ASN A 364 7.54 10.93 -16.84
CA ASN A 364 7.28 12.24 -17.45
C ASN A 364 6.99 12.15 -18.96
N PRO A 365 6.18 11.17 -19.41
CA PRO A 365 6.08 10.87 -20.81
C PRO A 365 5.45 12.04 -21.54
N THR A 366 5.86 12.24 -22.78
CA THR A 366 5.32 13.27 -23.67
C THR A 366 5.50 14.73 -23.20
N PHE A 367 6.33 14.97 -22.19
CA PHE A 367 6.60 16.31 -21.67
C PHE A 367 7.05 17.27 -22.79
N LEU A 368 6.47 18.48 -22.79
CA LEU A 368 6.87 19.57 -23.67
C LEU A 368 7.37 20.76 -22.85
N PRO A 369 8.40 21.49 -23.33
CA PRO A 369 8.86 22.69 -22.67
C PRO A 369 7.79 23.79 -22.68
N GLU A 370 7.89 24.74 -21.74
CA GLU A 370 6.91 25.83 -21.55
C GLU A 370 6.54 26.57 -22.84
N VAL A 371 7.51 26.80 -23.72
CA VAL A 371 7.31 27.50 -25.00
C VAL A 371 6.40 26.77 -25.99
N MET A 372 6.12 25.48 -25.78
CA MET A 372 5.29 24.63 -26.66
C MET A 372 4.09 24.01 -25.95
N SER A 373 4.05 24.02 -24.61
CA SER A 373 3.09 23.21 -23.83
C SER A 373 1.64 23.71 -23.92
N ASP A 374 1.41 24.97 -24.25
CA ASP A 374 0.07 25.55 -24.48
C ASP A 374 -0.63 24.97 -25.72
N ARG A 375 0.12 24.36 -26.63
CA ARG A 375 -0.33 23.75 -27.89
C ARG A 375 -0.06 22.25 -27.91
N TYR A 376 0.01 21.61 -26.74
CA TYR A 376 0.44 20.23 -26.54
C TYR A 376 -0.18 19.22 -27.52
N ASP A 377 -1.51 19.22 -27.66
CA ASP A 377 -2.19 18.24 -28.51
C ASP A 377 -1.87 18.41 -30.02
N SER A 378 -1.48 19.61 -30.45
CA SER A 378 -1.11 19.86 -31.85
C SER A 378 0.25 19.26 -32.21
N PHE A 379 1.13 19.08 -31.22
CA PHE A 379 2.46 18.50 -31.41
C PHE A 379 2.47 16.98 -31.32
N TRP A 380 1.63 16.39 -30.47
CA TRP A 380 1.47 14.94 -30.31
C TRP A 380 0.52 14.35 -31.35
N THR A 381 0.94 14.38 -32.62
CA THR A 381 0.21 13.74 -33.72
C THR A 381 0.19 12.22 -33.57
N GLU A 382 -0.79 11.56 -34.21
CA GLU A 382 -0.91 10.09 -34.18
C GLU A 382 0.40 9.40 -34.56
N ALA A 383 1.06 9.83 -35.63
CA ALA A 383 2.32 9.24 -36.08
C ALA A 383 3.44 9.33 -35.03
N ARG A 384 3.49 10.42 -34.25
CA ARG A 384 4.48 10.59 -33.18
C ARG A 384 4.15 9.74 -31.96
N MET A 385 2.87 9.64 -31.61
CA MET A 385 2.40 8.75 -30.55
C MET A 385 2.72 7.29 -30.89
N ASP A 386 2.36 6.86 -32.09
CA ASP A 386 2.60 5.49 -32.57
C ASP A 386 4.10 5.15 -32.58
N LYS A 387 4.97 6.10 -32.98
CA LYS A 387 6.43 5.91 -32.96
C LYS A 387 6.97 5.68 -31.55
N VAL A 388 6.52 6.46 -30.55
CA VAL A 388 6.94 6.29 -29.15
C VAL A 388 6.41 4.99 -28.57
N ILE A 389 5.12 4.70 -28.77
CA ILE A 389 4.47 3.49 -28.27
C ILE A 389 5.15 2.24 -28.86
N ALA A 390 5.45 2.24 -30.17
CA ALA A 390 6.14 1.13 -30.81
C ALA A 390 7.53 0.89 -30.21
N ALA A 391 8.28 1.96 -29.90
CA ALA A 391 9.57 1.84 -29.23
C ALA A 391 9.42 1.22 -27.84
N MET A 392 8.47 1.70 -27.03
CA MET A 392 8.19 1.15 -25.69
C MET A 392 7.80 -0.33 -25.74
N VAL A 393 6.92 -0.71 -26.67
CA VAL A 393 6.50 -2.12 -26.86
C VAL A 393 7.71 -2.98 -27.24
N SER A 394 8.53 -2.52 -28.19
CA SER A 394 9.69 -3.28 -28.68
C SER A 394 10.76 -3.52 -27.63
N THR A 395 10.84 -2.66 -26.61
CA THR A 395 11.82 -2.75 -25.51
C THR A 395 11.20 -3.12 -24.17
N GLY A 396 9.91 -3.49 -24.15
CA GLY A 396 9.21 -3.97 -22.97
C GLY A 396 9.07 -2.94 -21.84
N LYS A 397 9.02 -1.64 -22.15
CA LYS A 397 8.95 -0.57 -21.15
C LYS A 397 7.52 -0.31 -20.68
N VAL A 398 7.43 0.21 -19.47
CA VAL A 398 6.18 0.60 -18.81
C VAL A 398 5.97 2.10 -18.95
N LEU A 399 4.72 2.54 -19.09
CA LEU A 399 4.34 3.94 -19.26
C LEU A 399 3.81 4.54 -17.96
N GLU A 400 4.41 5.63 -17.51
CA GLU A 400 3.81 6.42 -16.42
C GLU A 400 2.58 7.20 -16.89
N ILE A 401 1.59 7.33 -16.02
CA ILE A 401 0.62 8.42 -16.05
C ILE A 401 1.01 9.39 -14.94
N ASN A 402 1.45 10.58 -15.34
CA ASN A 402 2.06 11.55 -14.45
C ASN A 402 1.02 12.55 -13.94
N ASN A 403 0.82 12.58 -12.62
CA ASN A 403 -0.20 13.41 -11.99
C ASN A 403 0.15 14.90 -12.07
N ARG A 404 1.41 15.24 -11.80
CA ARG A 404 1.87 16.63 -11.71
C ARG A 404 1.73 17.38 -13.02
N TYR A 405 2.19 16.78 -14.11
CA TYR A 405 2.16 17.41 -15.43
C TYR A 405 0.88 17.11 -16.21
N LYS A 406 0.04 16.18 -15.72
CA LYS A 406 -1.19 15.75 -16.38
C LYS A 406 -0.92 15.21 -17.79
N ILE A 407 0.07 14.32 -17.88
CA ILE A 407 0.53 13.71 -19.13
C ILE A 407 0.67 12.18 -18.96
N PRO A 408 0.54 11.40 -20.04
CA PRO A 408 0.15 11.85 -21.37
C PRO A 408 -1.37 12.09 -21.46
N ASN A 409 -1.85 12.65 -22.58
CA ASN A 409 -3.29 12.85 -22.78
C ASN A 409 -4.04 11.51 -22.93
N GLN A 410 -5.37 11.57 -22.88
CA GLN A 410 -6.24 10.38 -22.97
C GLN A 410 -6.00 9.56 -24.26
N ALA A 411 -5.80 10.23 -25.41
CA ALA A 411 -5.60 9.55 -26.69
C ALA A 411 -4.33 8.68 -26.71
N PHE A 412 -3.24 9.20 -26.14
CA PHE A 412 -2.00 8.46 -25.98
C PHE A 412 -2.18 7.25 -25.05
N ILE A 413 -2.83 7.43 -23.91
CA ILE A 413 -3.06 6.36 -22.92
C ILE A 413 -3.89 5.24 -23.54
N GLN A 414 -4.95 5.58 -24.29
CA GLN A 414 -5.78 4.59 -24.97
C GLN A 414 -4.99 3.81 -26.03
N LYS A 415 -4.22 4.50 -26.88
CA LYS A 415 -3.34 3.83 -27.87
C LYS A 415 -2.30 2.93 -27.19
N ALA A 416 -1.69 3.39 -26.10
CA ALA A 416 -0.71 2.62 -25.34
C ALA A 416 -1.35 1.35 -24.73
N LYS A 417 -2.57 1.46 -24.21
CA LYS A 417 -3.34 0.33 -23.68
C LYS A 417 -3.67 -0.67 -24.77
N ASP A 418 -4.17 -0.19 -25.91
CA ASP A 418 -4.53 -1.04 -27.06
C ASP A 418 -3.28 -1.77 -27.62
N ALA A 419 -2.10 -1.17 -27.49
CA ALA A 419 -0.81 -1.77 -27.82
C ALA A 419 -0.28 -2.75 -26.75
N GLY A 420 -0.98 -2.92 -25.63
CA GLY A 420 -0.63 -3.87 -24.57
C GLY A 420 0.40 -3.37 -23.55
N LEU A 421 0.71 -2.07 -23.51
CA LEU A 421 1.60 -1.51 -22.51
C LEU A 421 1.01 -1.60 -21.11
N LYS A 422 1.89 -1.71 -20.11
CA LYS A 422 1.54 -1.58 -18.69
C LYS A 422 1.72 -0.15 -18.21
N PHE A 423 1.03 0.19 -17.13
CA PHE A 423 1.01 1.54 -16.59
C PHE A 423 1.54 1.62 -15.16
N THR A 424 2.15 2.75 -14.83
CA THR A 424 2.35 3.22 -13.45
C THR A 424 1.59 4.52 -13.23
N PHE A 425 1.17 4.79 -11.99
CA PHE A 425 0.69 6.12 -11.60
C PHE A 425 1.80 6.81 -10.81
N GLY A 426 2.16 8.03 -11.18
CA GLY A 426 3.25 8.74 -10.53
C GLY A 426 2.87 10.16 -10.15
N THR A 427 3.07 10.56 -8.90
CA THR A 427 2.88 11.96 -8.54
C THR A 427 3.99 12.84 -9.07
N ASN A 428 5.24 12.35 -9.04
CA ASN A 428 6.43 13.15 -9.30
C ASN A 428 6.43 14.46 -8.49
N ASN A 429 6.29 14.32 -7.18
CA ASN A 429 6.12 15.43 -6.25
C ASN A 429 7.28 16.44 -6.31
N ALA A 430 6.93 17.72 -6.23
CA ALA A 430 7.90 18.82 -6.20
C ALA A 430 8.41 19.10 -4.77
N ASP A 431 7.59 18.79 -3.77
CA ASP A 431 7.79 19.04 -2.35
C ASP A 431 7.18 17.89 -1.53
N GLY A 432 6.94 18.08 -0.24
CA GLY A 432 6.37 17.06 0.64
C GLY A 432 4.88 16.75 0.41
N ASP A 433 4.19 17.43 -0.53
CA ASP A 433 2.81 17.12 -0.86
C ASP A 433 2.68 16.19 -2.08
N PHE A 434 2.02 15.04 -1.86
CA PHE A 434 1.85 14.00 -2.87
C PHE A 434 0.45 14.00 -3.50
N GLY A 435 -0.48 14.85 -3.03
CA GLY A 435 -1.88 14.77 -3.44
C GLY A 435 -2.48 13.37 -3.25
N LYS A 436 -3.38 12.96 -4.17
CA LYS A 436 -4.03 11.65 -4.21
C LYS A 436 -4.15 11.06 -5.63
N LEU A 437 -3.20 11.37 -6.52
CA LEU A 437 -3.16 10.85 -7.91
C LEU A 437 -4.39 11.22 -8.76
N GLU A 438 -4.94 12.43 -8.59
CA GLU A 438 -6.21 12.88 -9.16
C GLU A 438 -6.31 12.71 -10.68
N TYR A 439 -5.26 13.10 -11.41
CA TYR A 439 -5.22 12.95 -12.87
C TYR A 439 -5.12 11.48 -13.27
N CYS A 440 -4.33 10.68 -12.56
CA CYS A 440 -4.18 9.26 -12.85
C CYS A 440 -5.51 8.52 -12.67
N ILE A 441 -6.23 8.81 -11.59
CA ILE A 441 -7.56 8.25 -11.32
C ILE A 441 -8.55 8.67 -12.41
N LYS A 442 -8.55 9.95 -12.80
CA LYS A 442 -9.37 10.42 -13.92
C LYS A 442 -9.05 9.67 -15.22
N MET A 443 -7.77 9.46 -15.54
CA MET A 443 -7.37 8.73 -16.74
C MET A 443 -7.68 7.24 -16.66
N LYS A 444 -7.60 6.63 -15.48
CA LYS A 444 -8.07 5.26 -15.22
C LYS A 444 -9.52 5.10 -15.63
N GLU A 445 -10.39 6.02 -15.19
CA GLU A 445 -11.81 5.98 -15.52
C GLU A 445 -12.05 6.18 -17.02
N LEU A 446 -11.46 7.23 -17.59
CA LEU A 446 -11.68 7.60 -19.00
C LEU A 446 -11.10 6.59 -20.01
N CYS A 447 -10.04 5.88 -19.66
CA CYS A 447 -9.41 4.85 -20.51
C CYS A 447 -9.81 3.42 -20.10
N GLY A 448 -10.67 3.29 -19.09
CA GLY A 448 -11.11 2.00 -18.53
C GLY A 448 -9.95 1.12 -18.05
N LEU A 449 -8.91 1.70 -17.44
CA LEU A 449 -7.77 0.91 -16.93
C LEU A 449 -8.23 0.04 -15.77
N THR A 450 -7.69 -1.18 -15.74
CA THR A 450 -7.97 -2.22 -14.74
C THR A 450 -6.69 -2.58 -14.00
N ALA A 451 -6.82 -3.34 -12.92
CA ALA A 451 -5.65 -3.82 -12.17
C ALA A 451 -4.66 -4.62 -13.05
N ALA A 452 -5.16 -5.32 -14.08
CA ALA A 452 -4.33 -6.07 -15.01
C ALA A 452 -3.48 -5.17 -15.93
N ASP A 453 -3.86 -3.91 -16.10
CA ASP A 453 -3.11 -2.94 -16.91
C ASP A 453 -1.94 -2.33 -16.13
N MET A 454 -1.90 -2.51 -14.80
CA MET A 454 -0.89 -1.91 -13.95
C MET A 454 0.40 -2.76 -13.90
N TYR A 455 1.53 -2.09 -13.78
CA TYR A 455 2.84 -2.72 -13.63
C TYR A 455 2.98 -3.37 -12.25
N LYS A 456 3.38 -4.63 -12.20
CA LYS A 456 3.74 -5.35 -10.97
C LYS A 456 5.24 -5.18 -10.70
N PRO A 457 5.66 -4.47 -9.63
CA PRO A 457 7.06 -4.37 -9.26
C PRO A 457 7.66 -5.72 -8.87
N ILE A 458 8.95 -5.91 -9.15
CA ILE A 458 9.69 -7.11 -8.78
C ILE A 458 10.33 -6.86 -7.42
N ILE A 459 9.60 -7.22 -6.36
CA ILE A 459 10.05 -6.97 -4.98
C ILE A 459 11.34 -7.74 -4.68
N LYS A 460 12.39 -7.01 -4.32
CA LYS A 460 13.70 -7.54 -3.90
C LYS A 460 13.70 -7.81 -2.39
N ASP A 461 14.50 -8.80 -2.01
CA ASP A 461 14.64 -9.29 -0.64
C ASP A 461 15.52 -8.43 0.27
#